data_AF-A0A369AZV2-F1
#
_entry.id   AF-A0A369AZV2-F1
#
_cell.length_a   1.000
_cell.length_b   1.000
_cell.length_c   1.000
_cell.angle_alpha   90.00
_cell.angle_beta   90.00
_cell.angle_gamma   90.00
#
_symmetry.space_group_name_H-M   'P 1'
#
loop_
_entity.id
_entity.type
_entity.pdbx_description
1 polymer ?
#
loop_
_entity_poly.entity_id
_entity_poly.type
_entity_poly.pdbx_seq_one_letter_code
_entity_poly.pdbx_strand_id
1 'polypeptide(L)'
;MTNKENPTIPKFSLKSAGLLFLAGIIGGIVVPYFFYEMNWDTRIGVLLFLPILISSTIAYVQCFIETKDGIGRRFYRTLIISFIVLETVTYFWLFKGFIF
;
A
#
# COMPACT_ATOMS: atom_id res chain seq x y z
N MET A 1 -4.55 -39.53 -4.08
CA MET A 1 -3.49 -38.61 -4.55
C MET A 1 -3.97 -37.19 -4.30
N THR A 2 -3.58 -36.59 -3.17
CA THR A 2 -3.95 -35.20 -2.85
C THR A 2 -3.10 -34.28 -3.72
N ASN A 3 -3.73 -33.70 -4.74
CA ASN A 3 -3.13 -32.71 -5.62
C ASN A 3 -2.62 -31.56 -4.75
N LYS A 4 -1.31 -31.54 -4.49
CA LYS A 4 -0.63 -30.42 -3.83
C LYS A 4 -0.77 -29.26 -4.79
N GLU A 5 -1.72 -28.39 -4.51
CA GLU A 5 -1.87 -27.08 -5.13
C GLU A 5 -0.47 -26.46 -5.19
N ASN A 6 0.10 -26.43 -6.39
CA ASN A 6 1.38 -25.80 -6.65
C ASN A 6 1.19 -24.35 -6.22
N PRO A 7 1.84 -23.87 -5.14
CA PRO A 7 1.63 -22.50 -4.70
C PRO A 7 2.09 -21.63 -5.85
N THR A 8 1.13 -21.07 -6.57
CA THR A 8 1.40 -20.23 -7.73
C THR A 8 2.02 -18.99 -7.13
N ILE A 9 3.36 -18.98 -7.07
CA ILE A 9 4.11 -17.89 -6.44
C ILE A 9 3.66 -16.63 -7.16
N PRO A 10 2.99 -15.68 -6.47
CA PRO A 10 2.51 -14.47 -7.09
C PRO A 10 3.70 -13.78 -7.75
N LYS A 11 3.68 -13.74 -9.09
CA LYS A 11 4.74 -13.12 -9.86
C LYS A 11 4.42 -11.64 -9.95
N PHE A 12 5.17 -10.87 -9.17
CA PHE A 12 5.13 -9.42 -9.22
C PHE A 12 5.35 -8.95 -10.66
N SER A 13 4.30 -8.42 -11.28
CA SER A 13 4.29 -8.03 -12.69
C SER A 13 4.75 -6.58 -12.83
N LEU A 14 5.24 -6.20 -14.01
CA LEU A 14 5.59 -4.80 -14.29
C LEU A 14 4.39 -3.86 -14.06
N LYS A 15 3.17 -4.36 -14.31
CA LYS A 15 1.91 -3.64 -14.07
C LYS A 15 1.67 -3.35 -12.60
N SER A 16 1.96 -4.31 -11.72
CA SER A 16 1.79 -4.12 -10.27
C SER A 16 2.85 -3.19 -9.70
N ALA A 17 4.09 -3.28 -10.20
CA ALA A 17 5.15 -2.34 -9.84
C ALA A 17 4.79 -0.89 -10.22
N GLY A 18 4.28 -0.67 -11.43
CA GLY A 18 3.84 0.65 -11.88
C GLY A 18 2.69 1.23 -11.03
N LEU A 19 1.72 0.40 -10.66
CA LEU A 19 0.60 0.79 -9.79
C LEU A 19 1.07 1.18 -8.39
N LEU A 20 1.96 0.37 -7.79
CA LEU A 20 2.56 0.65 -6.49
C LEU A 20 3.40 1.93 -6.50
N PHE A 21 4.16 2.15 -7.57
CA PHE A 21 4.95 3.36 -7.75
C PHE A 21 4.05 4.61 -7.86
N LEU A 22 2.98 4.55 -8.66
CA LEU A 22 1.99 5.63 -8.77
C LEU A 22 1.32 5.93 -7.43
N ALA A 23 0.90 4.89 -6.70
CA ALA A 23 0.31 5.05 -5.37
C ALA A 23 1.27 5.72 -4.39
N GLY A 24 2.57 5.40 -4.47
CA GLY A 24 3.62 6.04 -3.68
C GLY A 24 3.82 7.51 -4.01
N ILE A 25 3.85 7.86 -5.30
CA ILE A 25 3.94 9.27 -5.73
C ILE A 25 2.71 10.05 -5.26
N ILE A 26 1.51 9.49 -5.46
CA ILE A 26 0.28 10.18 -5.10
C ILE A 26 0.20 10.37 -3.59
N GLY A 27 0.43 9.31 -2.80
CA GLY A 27 0.33 9.37 -1.34
C GLY A 27 1.47 10.10 -0.65
N GLY A 28 2.67 10.09 -1.25
CA GLY A 28 3.88 10.64 -0.63
C GLY A 28 4.28 12.02 -1.12
N ILE A 29 3.81 12.44 -2.30
CA ILE A 29 4.19 13.73 -2.91
C ILE A 29 2.96 14.56 -3.24
N VAL A 30 2.02 14.02 -4.04
CA VAL A 30 0.88 14.80 -4.54
C VAL A 30 -0.05 15.22 -3.41
N VAL A 31 -0.51 14.28 -2.56
CA VAL A 31 -1.42 14.59 -1.46
C VAL A 31 -0.78 15.52 -0.42
N PRO A 32 0.46 15.29 0.05
CA PRO A 32 1.14 16.21 0.96
C PRO A 32 1.36 17.60 0.37
N TYR A 33 1.56 17.72 -0.95
CA TYR A 33 1.67 19.00 -1.63
C TYR A 33 0.36 19.80 -1.57
N PHE A 34 -0.80 19.15 -1.75
CA PHE A 34 -2.08 19.81 -1.53
C PHE A 34 -2.26 20.27 -0.07
N PHE A 35 -1.81 19.45 0.90
CA PHE A 35 -1.83 19.85 2.32
C PHE A 35 -0.94 21.07 2.57
N TYR A 36 0.22 21.15 1.91
CA TYR A 36 1.10 22.31 1.97
C TYR A 36 0.42 23.58 1.46
N GLU A 37 -0.27 23.52 0.30
CA GLU A 37 -1.01 24.68 -0.22
C GLU A 37 -2.12 25.14 0.74
N MET A 38 -2.77 24.22 1.44
CA MET A 38 -3.79 24.53 2.45
C MET A 38 -3.22 24.97 3.82
N ASN A 39 -1.90 25.14 3.94
CA ASN A 39 -1.19 25.43 5.20
C ASN A 39 -1.46 24.39 6.31
N TRP A 40 -1.71 23.14 5.93
CA TRP A 40 -1.86 22.01 6.84
C TRP A 40 -0.54 21.26 7.03
N ASP A 41 -0.44 20.48 8.10
CA ASP A 41 0.76 19.68 8.36
C ASP A 41 0.87 18.56 7.31
N THR A 42 1.88 18.68 6.45
CA THR A 42 2.18 17.73 5.37
C THR A 42 2.48 16.34 5.91
N ARG A 43 2.99 16.23 7.14
CA ARG A 43 3.28 14.95 7.80
C ARG A 43 1.99 14.17 8.06
N ILE A 44 0.89 14.84 8.39
CA ILE A 44 -0.41 14.19 8.58
C ILE A 44 -0.93 13.66 7.24
N GLY A 45 -0.74 14.43 6.17
CA GLY A 45 -1.06 14.01 4.81
C GLY A 45 -0.31 12.74 4.41
N VAL A 46 1.01 12.70 4.61
CA VAL A 46 1.83 11.50 4.34
C VAL A 46 1.41 10.34 5.25
N LEU A 47 1.24 10.58 6.55
CA LEU A 47 0.93 9.54 7.54
C LEU A 47 -0.35 8.79 7.22
N LEU A 48 -1.40 9.49 6.77
CA LEU A 48 -2.68 8.87 6.49
C LEU A 48 -2.75 8.36 5.05
N PHE A 49 -2.40 9.17 4.06
CA PHE A 49 -2.68 8.83 2.67
C PHE A 49 -1.66 7.86 2.06
N LEU A 50 -0.39 7.90 2.48
CA LEU A 50 0.61 7.00 1.95
C LEU A 50 0.31 5.54 2.32
N PRO A 51 0.07 5.18 3.61
CA PRO A 51 -0.26 3.79 3.98
C PRO A 51 -1.58 3.32 3.36
N ILE A 52 -2.61 4.18 3.30
CA ILE A 52 -3.91 3.83 2.70
C ILE A 52 -3.73 3.48 1.21
N LEU A 53 -3.07 4.34 0.44
CA LEU A 53 -2.92 4.15 -0.99
C LEU A 53 -2.04 2.94 -1.32
N ILE A 54 -0.94 2.76 -0.60
CA ILE A 54 -0.04 1.63 -0.81
C ILE A 54 -0.73 0.32 -0.40
N SER A 55 -1.35 0.25 0.78
CA SER A 55 -2.04 -0.97 1.25
C SER A 55 -3.22 -1.36 0.35
N SER A 56 -4.02 -0.39 -0.09
CA SER A 56 -5.10 -0.61 -1.05
C SER A 56 -4.56 -1.13 -2.39
N THR A 57 -3.44 -0.57 -2.86
CA THR A 57 -2.79 -1.03 -4.10
C THR A 57 -2.25 -2.44 -3.95
N ILE A 58 -1.63 -2.79 -2.83
CA ILE A 58 -1.14 -4.15 -2.54
C ILE A 58 -2.30 -5.14 -2.54
N ALA A 59 -3.38 -4.82 -1.83
CA ALA A 59 -4.58 -5.67 -1.78
C ALA A 59 -5.21 -5.84 -3.16
N TYR A 60 -5.29 -4.77 -3.94
CA TYR A 60 -5.79 -4.79 -5.31
C TYR A 60 -4.91 -5.65 -6.23
N VAL A 61 -3.60 -5.44 -6.23
CA VAL A 61 -2.64 -6.22 -7.01
C VAL A 61 -2.76 -7.72 -6.68
N GLN A 62 -2.73 -8.08 -5.40
CA GLN A 62 -2.73 -9.49 -5.00
C GLN A 62 -4.04 -10.19 -5.37
N CYS A 63 -5.18 -9.54 -5.11
CA CYS A 63 -6.48 -10.18 -5.30
C CYS A 63 -7.01 -10.10 -6.73
N PHE A 64 -6.73 -9.02 -7.46
CA PHE A 64 -7.27 -8.83 -8.82
C PHE A 64 -6.26 -9.16 -9.93
N ILE A 65 -4.99 -8.81 -9.77
CA ILE A 65 -3.98 -9.01 -10.83
C ILE A 65 -3.37 -10.41 -10.72
N GLU A 66 -2.93 -10.80 -9.53
CA GLU A 66 -2.16 -12.04 -9.35
C GLU A 66 -3.07 -13.26 -9.16
N THR A 67 -4.05 -13.18 -8.28
CA THR A 67 -4.87 -14.36 -7.89
C THR A 67 -6.23 -14.40 -8.60
N LYS A 68 -6.69 -13.27 -9.18
CA LYS A 68 -8.05 -13.09 -9.76
C LYS A 68 -9.19 -13.55 -8.83
N ASP A 69 -8.95 -13.54 -7.52
CA ASP A 69 -9.84 -13.99 -6.45
C ASP A 69 -10.97 -12.95 -6.18
N GLY A 70 -10.75 -11.69 -6.58
CA GLY A 70 -11.72 -10.60 -6.43
C GLY A 70 -11.78 -10.01 -5.01
N ILE A 71 -12.87 -9.30 -4.67
CA ILE A 71 -13.07 -8.77 -3.31
C ILE A 71 -13.60 -9.91 -2.43
N GLY A 72 -12.74 -10.41 -1.55
CA GLY A 72 -13.08 -11.46 -0.61
C GLY A 72 -12.38 -11.30 0.73
N ARG A 73 -12.48 -12.33 1.58
CA ARG A 73 -11.86 -12.31 2.92
C ARG A 73 -10.33 -12.12 2.87
N ARG A 74 -9.70 -12.62 1.80
CA ARG A 74 -8.26 -12.43 1.54
C ARG A 74 -7.91 -10.97 1.24
N PHE A 75 -8.73 -10.26 0.47
CA PHE A 75 -8.55 -8.84 0.16
C PHE A 75 -8.53 -7.99 1.42
N TYR A 76 -9.57 -8.11 2.26
CA TYR A 76 -9.63 -7.35 3.51
C TYR A 76 -8.52 -7.72 4.48
N ARG A 77 -8.13 -9.01 4.54
CA ARG A 77 -7.01 -9.45 5.37
C ARG A 77 -5.70 -8.82 4.92
N THR A 78 -5.38 -8.86 3.63
CA THR A 78 -4.18 -8.21 3.10
C THR A 78 -4.24 -6.71 3.33
N LEU A 79 -5.36 -6.05 3.01
CA LEU A 79 -5.51 -4.60 3.17
C LEU A 79 -5.25 -4.17 4.61
N ILE A 80 -5.91 -4.80 5.59
CA ILE A 80 -5.79 -4.42 7.00
C ILE A 80 -4.37 -4.69 7.53
N ILE A 81 -3.80 -5.86 7.23
CA ILE A 81 -2.44 -6.21 7.70
C ILE A 81 -1.42 -5.25 7.09
N SER A 82 -1.46 -5.05 5.77
CA SER A 82 -0.56 -4.14 5.07
C SER A 82 -0.72 -2.71 5.56
N PHE A 83 -1.97 -2.26 5.79
CA PHE A 83 -2.26 -0.93 6.30
C PHE A 83 -1.64 -0.70 7.67
N ILE A 84 -1.88 -1.59 8.65
CA ILE A 84 -1.35 -1.46 10.01
C ILE A 84 0.19 -1.44 10.00
N VAL A 85 0.81 -2.32 9.20
CA VAL A 85 2.28 -2.37 9.07
C VAL A 85 2.82 -1.07 8.48
N LEU A 86 2.24 -0.60 7.38
CA LEU A 86 2.69 0.62 6.71
C LEU A 86 2.44 1.86 7.56
N GLU A 87 1.30 1.96 8.23
CA GLU A 87 0.98 3.06 9.14
C GLU A 87 1.99 3.13 10.29
N THR A 88 2.32 1.97 10.88
CA THR A 88 3.35 1.88 11.93
C THR A 88 4.72 2.33 11.39
N VAL A 89 5.12 1.84 10.23
CA VAL A 89 6.40 2.21 9.59
C VAL A 89 6.44 3.71 9.27
N THR A 90 5.39 4.27 8.67
CA THR A 90 5.29 5.69 8.33
C THR A 90 5.26 6.56 9.58
N TYR A 91 4.62 6.12 10.66
CA TYR A 91 4.66 6.79 11.96
C TYR A 91 6.08 6.86 12.51
N PHE A 92 6.79 5.72 12.56
CA PHE A 92 8.18 5.70 13.02
C PHE A 92 9.09 6.54 12.12
N TRP A 93 8.85 6.53 10.82
CA TRP A 93 9.60 7.33 9.86
C TRP A 93 9.43 8.83 10.12
N LEU A 94 8.19 9.32 10.18
CA LEU A 94 7.89 10.75 10.26
C LEU A 94 8.15 11.36 11.64
N PHE A 95 7.86 10.63 12.72
CA PHE A 95 7.90 11.19 14.08
C PHE A 95 9.17 10.83 14.83
N LYS A 96 9.75 9.67 14.55
CA LYS A 96 10.95 9.20 15.25
C LYS A 96 12.23 9.42 14.45
N GLY A 97 12.13 9.82 13.19
CA GLY A 97 13.27 10.24 12.36
C GLY A 97 14.27 9.12 12.07
N PHE A 98 13.85 7.85 12.10
CA PHE A 98 14.75 6.71 11.85
C PHE A 98 15.33 6.67 10.42
N ILE A 99 14.75 7.45 9.50
CA ILE A 99 15.27 7.67 8.15
C ILE A 99 15.37 9.19 8.00
N PHE A 100 16.51 9.73 8.42
CA PHE A 100 17.05 11.02 8.02
C PHE A 100 18.56 10.87 7.90
#